data_AF-G9PG35-F1
#
_entry.id   AF-G9PG35-F1
#
_cell.length_a   1.000
_cell.length_b   1.000
_cell.length_c   1.000
_cell.angle_alpha   90.00
_cell.angle_beta   90.00
_cell.angle_gamma   90.00
#
_symmetry.space_group_name_H-M   'P 1'
#
loop_
_entity.id
_entity.type
_entity.pdbx_description
1 polymer ?
#
loop_
_entity_poly.entity_id
_entity_poly.type
_entity_poly.pdbx_seq_one_letter_code
_entity_poly.pdbx_strand_id
1 'polypeptide(L)'
;MAKDGTNRGGRRVHAGAKPDPLNEKLAAGRPATRLEDPLNEPFDFEGGDIGAGAVLAGETMPEPSDYLFEVQRDGKPLGADLVYRETWRRLDARGCSQFVAPRLIESYAQAFARYVHCEQAISKFGLLGKPPPPVPPSRPRSSPCRSRLVSRRTCTGTRFTRSSGLPRPATTPRRRPRIS
;
A
#
# COMPACT_ATOMS: atom_id res chain seq x y z
N MET A 1 34.97 -21.64 -46.66
CA MET A 1 36.25 -22.16 -46.13
C MET A 1 36.89 -21.07 -45.30
N ALA A 2 37.06 -21.30 -44.00
CA ALA A 2 37.79 -20.36 -43.16
C ALA A 2 39.29 -20.38 -43.52
N LYS A 3 40.03 -19.34 -43.11
CA LYS A 3 41.45 -19.13 -43.47
C LYS A 3 42.38 -20.27 -42.99
N ASP A 4 41.89 -21.16 -42.13
CA ASP A 4 42.54 -22.35 -41.59
C ASP A 4 42.09 -23.66 -42.26
N GLY A 5 41.39 -23.59 -43.40
CA GLY A 5 40.97 -24.78 -44.15
C GLY A 5 39.79 -25.53 -43.53
N THR A 6 39.21 -25.03 -42.44
CA THR A 6 38.07 -25.69 -41.78
C THR A 6 36.74 -25.13 -42.29
N ASN A 7 35.76 -26.02 -42.54
CA ASN A 7 34.40 -25.66 -42.92
C ASN A 7 33.55 -25.28 -41.70
N ARG A 8 33.99 -24.25 -40.96
CA ARG A 8 33.24 -23.69 -39.84
C ARG A 8 32.23 -22.66 -40.37
N GLY A 9 31.01 -23.12 -40.61
CA GLY A 9 29.87 -22.23 -40.94
C GLY A 9 29.16 -22.53 -42.26
N GLY A 10 29.47 -23.64 -42.93
CA GLY A 10 28.77 -24.09 -44.14
C GLY A 10 27.93 -25.34 -43.90
N ARG A 11 27.06 -25.66 -44.87
CA ARG A 11 26.32 -26.94 -44.90
C ARG A 11 27.33 -28.11 -44.79
N ARG A 12 27.14 -28.96 -43.78
CA ARG A 12 28.03 -30.13 -43.58
C ARG A 12 27.77 -31.16 -44.69
N VAL A 13 28.83 -31.86 -45.09
CA VAL A 13 28.72 -33.00 -46.01
C VAL A 13 27.78 -34.02 -45.34
N HIS A 14 26.72 -34.45 -46.06
CA HIS A 14 25.61 -35.29 -45.57
C HIS A 14 24.52 -34.63 -44.70
N ALA A 15 24.47 -33.31 -44.55
CA ALA A 15 23.45 -32.65 -43.71
C ALA A 15 22.00 -32.67 -44.28
N GLY A 16 21.71 -33.43 -45.34
CA GLY A 16 20.41 -33.41 -46.00
C GLY A 16 20.04 -32.03 -46.58
N ALA A 17 18.93 -31.93 -47.30
CA ALA A 17 18.30 -30.65 -47.60
C ALA A 17 17.31 -30.32 -46.47
N LYS A 18 17.07 -29.03 -46.21
CA LYS A 18 16.01 -28.63 -45.29
C LYS A 18 14.67 -29.12 -45.89
N PRO A 19 13.77 -29.72 -45.10
CA PRO A 19 12.47 -30.15 -45.60
C PRO A 19 11.67 -28.97 -46.17
N ASP A 20 10.97 -29.21 -47.27
CA ASP A 20 10.03 -28.25 -47.89
C ASP A 20 8.97 -27.78 -46.87
N PRO A 21 8.48 -26.54 -46.96
CA PRO A 21 7.43 -26.03 -46.09
C PRO A 21 6.14 -26.87 -46.23
N LEU A 22 5.35 -26.91 -45.14
CA LEU A 22 4.17 -27.78 -45.04
C LEU A 22 3.17 -27.54 -46.18
N ASN A 23 2.94 -26.29 -46.56
CA ASN A 23 2.00 -25.91 -47.62
C ASN A 23 2.39 -26.50 -48.98
N GLU A 24 3.68 -26.49 -49.33
CA GLU A 24 4.18 -27.05 -50.59
C GLU A 24 4.10 -28.58 -50.60
N LYS A 25 4.29 -29.23 -49.45
CA LYS A 25 4.11 -30.69 -49.32
C LYS A 25 2.65 -31.11 -49.49
N LEU A 26 1.72 -30.36 -48.91
CA LEU A 26 0.28 -30.60 -49.04
C LEU A 26 -0.17 -30.38 -50.49
N ALA A 27 0.29 -29.31 -51.15
CA ALA A 27 0.01 -29.05 -52.56
C ALA A 27 0.60 -30.11 -53.50
N ALA A 28 1.76 -30.67 -53.16
CA ALA A 28 2.40 -31.76 -53.91
C ALA A 28 1.86 -33.17 -53.56
N GLY A 29 0.85 -33.28 -52.69
CA GLY A 29 0.24 -34.56 -52.28
C GLY A 29 1.16 -35.48 -51.49
N ARG A 30 2.23 -34.96 -50.87
CA ARG A 30 3.17 -35.74 -50.07
C ARG A 30 2.63 -35.93 -48.64
N PRO A 31 2.91 -37.07 -47.98
CA PRO A 31 2.43 -37.30 -46.62
C PRO A 31 3.04 -36.26 -45.67
N ALA A 32 2.19 -35.49 -45.01
CA ALA A 32 2.59 -34.47 -44.06
C ALA A 32 1.66 -34.47 -42.85
N THR A 33 2.23 -34.55 -41.64
CA THR A 33 1.47 -34.49 -40.39
C THR A 33 1.19 -33.04 -40.05
N ARG A 34 -0.10 -32.66 -40.05
CA ARG A 34 -0.55 -31.37 -39.53
C ARG A 34 -0.73 -31.52 -38.01
N LEU A 35 -0.09 -30.66 -37.24
CA LEU A 35 -0.41 -30.52 -35.82
C LEU A 35 -1.72 -29.73 -35.76
N GLU A 36 -2.79 -30.36 -35.32
CA GLU A 36 -4.05 -29.66 -35.05
C GLU A 36 -3.92 -29.00 -33.68
N ASP A 37 -4.16 -27.69 -33.61
CA ASP A 37 -4.28 -27.02 -32.32
C ASP A 37 -5.58 -27.50 -31.67
N PRO A 38 -5.54 -28.07 -30.45
CA PRO A 38 -6.74 -28.45 -29.70
C PRO A 38 -7.68 -27.26 -29.38
N LEU A 39 -7.25 -26.04 -29.73
CA LEU A 39 -7.90 -24.76 -29.46
C LEU A 39 -8.42 -24.08 -30.75
N ASN A 40 -8.49 -24.80 -31.87
CA ASN A 40 -8.98 -24.24 -33.14
C ASN A 40 -10.51 -24.03 -33.16
N GLU A 41 -11.22 -24.59 -32.17
CA GLU A 41 -12.58 -24.17 -31.83
C GLU A 41 -12.48 -22.86 -31.03
N PRO A 42 -13.17 -21.78 -31.43
CA PRO A 42 -13.31 -20.60 -30.60
C PRO A 42 -13.73 -21.04 -29.21
N PHE A 43 -12.94 -20.70 -28.19
CA PHE A 43 -13.33 -20.95 -26.81
C PHE A 43 -14.68 -20.25 -26.59
N ASP A 44 -15.73 -21.03 -26.36
CA ASP A 44 -17.05 -20.50 -26.05
C ASP A 44 -16.94 -19.80 -24.69
N PHE A 45 -16.86 -18.47 -24.70
CA PHE A 45 -16.91 -17.64 -23.50
C PHE A 45 -18.33 -17.54 -22.93
N GLU A 46 -19.30 -18.15 -23.60
CA GLU A 46 -20.62 -18.44 -23.05
C GLU A 46 -20.41 -19.35 -21.83
N GLY A 47 -20.43 -18.75 -20.63
CA GLY A 47 -20.17 -19.39 -19.35
C GLY A 47 -21.22 -20.43 -18.95
N GLY A 48 -21.53 -21.39 -19.82
CA GLY A 48 -22.45 -22.49 -19.57
C GLY A 48 -21.96 -23.45 -18.47
N ASP A 49 -20.65 -23.50 -18.23
CA ASP A 49 -20.04 -24.25 -17.12
C ASP A 49 -20.09 -23.49 -15.78
N ILE A 50 -20.45 -22.20 -15.81
CA ILE A 50 -20.82 -21.43 -14.63
C ILE A 50 -22.34 -21.58 -14.51
N GLY A 51 -22.78 -22.76 -14.05
CA GLY A 51 -24.20 -23.04 -13.81
C GLY A 51 -24.86 -21.86 -13.07
N ALA A 52 -26.13 -21.55 -13.42
CA ALA A 52 -26.90 -20.39 -12.98
C ALA A 52 -26.33 -19.78 -11.69
N GLY A 53 -25.46 -18.78 -11.87
CA GLY A 53 -24.54 -18.31 -10.83
C GLY A 53 -25.27 -18.24 -9.50
N ALA A 54 -24.74 -18.93 -8.49
CA ALA A 54 -25.41 -19.05 -7.20
C ALA A 54 -25.91 -17.66 -6.79
N VAL A 55 -27.21 -17.57 -6.47
CA VAL A 55 -27.79 -16.34 -5.91
C VAL A 55 -27.20 -16.20 -4.52
N LEU A 56 -25.98 -15.67 -4.46
CA LEU A 56 -25.29 -15.35 -3.22
C LEU A 56 -26.07 -14.19 -2.62
N ALA A 57 -26.83 -14.49 -1.57
CA ALA A 57 -27.43 -13.46 -0.76
C ALA A 57 -26.30 -12.56 -0.25
N GLY A 58 -26.34 -11.28 -0.62
CA GLY A 58 -25.37 -10.29 -0.12
C GLY A 58 -25.36 -10.33 1.40
N GLU A 59 -24.17 -10.38 1.99
CA GLU A 59 -24.04 -10.26 3.44
C GLU A 59 -24.59 -8.90 3.89
N THR A 60 -25.25 -8.87 5.04
CA THR A 60 -25.79 -7.63 5.59
C THR A 60 -24.63 -6.65 5.83
N MET A 61 -24.79 -5.41 5.36
CA MET A 61 -23.77 -4.36 5.46
C MET A 61 -23.22 -4.27 6.89
N PRO A 62 -21.89 -4.42 7.10
CA PRO A 62 -21.30 -4.22 8.42
C PRO A 62 -21.51 -2.77 8.86
N GLU A 63 -21.79 -2.56 10.13
CA GLU A 63 -21.90 -1.19 10.65
C GLU A 63 -20.54 -0.48 10.54
N PRO A 64 -20.53 0.79 10.05
CA PRO A 64 -19.31 1.58 10.01
C PRO A 64 -18.74 1.74 11.43
N SER A 65 -17.43 1.57 11.58
CA SER A 65 -16.75 1.81 12.86
C SER A 65 -16.90 3.27 13.36
N ASP A 66 -16.95 3.47 14.68
CA ASP A 66 -17.18 4.77 15.34
C ASP A 66 -16.26 5.90 14.86
N TYR A 67 -14.99 5.59 14.57
CA TYR A 67 -14.00 6.57 14.14
C TYR A 67 -14.31 7.22 12.78
N LEU A 68 -15.19 6.62 11.98
CA LEU A 68 -15.65 7.20 10.71
C LEU A 68 -16.62 8.37 10.91
N PHE A 69 -17.21 8.47 12.11
CA PHE A 69 -18.09 9.55 12.54
C PHE A 69 -17.36 10.63 13.34
N GLU A 70 -16.03 10.52 13.51
CA GLU A 70 -15.25 11.43 14.35
C GLU A 70 -15.50 12.90 13.99
N VAL A 71 -15.75 13.71 15.02
CA VAL A 71 -15.95 15.14 14.87
C VAL A 71 -14.59 15.82 14.81
N GLN A 72 -14.37 16.57 13.74
CA GLN A 72 -13.14 17.31 13.55
C GLN A 72 -13.09 18.55 14.45
N ARG A 73 -11.91 19.16 14.60
CA ARG A 73 -11.71 20.40 15.35
C ARG A 73 -12.68 21.53 14.96
N ASP A 74 -13.16 21.52 13.73
CA ASP A 74 -14.11 22.50 13.20
C ASP A 74 -15.58 22.22 13.60
N GLY A 75 -15.83 21.20 14.43
CA GLY A 75 -17.16 20.79 14.89
C GLY A 75 -17.99 20.01 13.87
N LYS A 76 -17.44 19.77 12.67
CA LYS A 76 -18.09 19.00 11.61
C LYS A 76 -17.66 17.52 11.67
N PRO A 77 -18.56 16.56 11.40
CA PRO A 77 -18.18 15.17 11.29
C PRO A 77 -17.24 14.95 10.10
N LEU A 78 -16.39 13.92 10.19
CA LEU A 78 -15.46 13.56 9.12
C LEU A 78 -16.17 13.20 7.81
N GLY A 79 -17.39 12.66 7.88
CA GLY A 79 -18.20 12.29 6.71
C GLY A 79 -17.70 11.03 5.99
N ALA A 80 -16.81 10.25 6.62
CA ALA A 80 -16.31 9.00 6.06
C ALA A 80 -17.37 7.89 6.11
N ASP A 81 -18.33 7.98 7.02
CA ASP A 81 -19.49 7.10 7.13
C ASP A 81 -20.36 7.09 5.86
N LEU A 82 -20.58 8.27 5.27
CA LEU A 82 -21.37 8.41 4.04
C LEU A 82 -20.68 7.72 2.86
N VAL A 83 -19.37 7.92 2.74
CA VAL A 83 -18.54 7.31 1.70
C VAL A 83 -18.50 5.79 1.87
N TYR A 84 -18.42 5.29 3.10
CA TYR A 84 -18.46 3.86 3.40
C TYR A 84 -19.78 3.23 2.91
N ARG A 85 -20.92 3.81 3.29
CA ARG A 85 -22.26 3.32 2.90
C ARG A 85 -22.48 3.36 1.39
N GLU A 86 -22.03 4.43 0.73
CA GLU A 86 -22.12 4.55 -0.73
C GLU A 86 -21.27 3.48 -1.43
N THR A 87 -20.02 3.31 -0.97
CA THR A 87 -19.10 2.32 -1.54
C THR A 87 -19.64 0.91 -1.37
N TRP A 88 -20.18 0.59 -0.19
CA TRP A 88 -20.81 -0.70 0.06
C TRP A 88 -21.98 -0.96 -0.89
N ARG A 89 -22.91 0.00 -1.04
CA ARG A 89 -24.05 -0.14 -1.97
C ARG A 89 -23.61 -0.39 -3.42
N ARG A 90 -22.52 0.25 -3.86
CA ARG A 90 -21.96 0.03 -5.21
C ARG A 90 -21.35 -1.37 -5.36
N LEU A 91 -20.72 -1.90 -4.31
CA LEU A 91 -20.17 -3.25 -4.31
C LEU A 91 -21.28 -4.30 -4.27
N ASP A 92 -22.31 -4.06 -3.47
CA ASP A 92 -23.47 -4.95 -3.32
C ASP A 92 -24.29 -5.03 -4.61
N ALA A 93 -24.52 -3.90 -5.28
CA ALA A 93 -25.17 -3.86 -6.59
C ALA A 93 -24.43 -4.64 -7.69
N ARG A 94 -23.14 -4.96 -7.49
CA ARG A 94 -22.31 -5.76 -8.40
C ARG A 94 -22.08 -7.19 -7.92
N GLY A 95 -22.64 -7.57 -6.75
CA GLY A 95 -22.38 -8.87 -6.12
C GLY A 95 -20.94 -9.05 -5.65
N CYS A 96 -20.19 -7.96 -5.45
CA CYS A 96 -18.77 -8.01 -5.08
C CYS A 96 -18.50 -7.72 -3.59
N SER A 97 -19.55 -7.52 -2.78
CA SER A 97 -19.44 -7.18 -1.36
C SER A 97 -18.64 -8.21 -0.56
N GLN A 98 -18.75 -9.50 -0.91
CA GLN A 98 -18.04 -10.59 -0.23
C GLN A 98 -16.54 -10.68 -0.55
N PHE A 99 -16.08 -10.13 -1.69
CA PHE A 99 -14.68 -10.22 -2.10
C PHE A 99 -13.79 -9.13 -1.50
N VAL A 100 -14.39 -8.11 -0.90
CA VAL A 100 -13.67 -6.95 -0.38
C VAL A 100 -13.69 -6.98 1.13
N ALA A 101 -12.50 -6.98 1.74
CA ALA A 101 -12.39 -6.91 3.20
C ALA A 101 -13.00 -5.58 3.73
N PRO A 102 -13.87 -5.60 4.76
CA PRO A 102 -14.51 -4.40 5.28
C PRO A 102 -13.52 -3.31 5.70
N ARG A 103 -12.38 -3.69 6.31
CA ARG A 103 -11.31 -2.76 6.70
C ARG A 103 -10.72 -1.98 5.51
N LEU A 104 -10.74 -2.57 4.31
CA LEU A 104 -10.26 -1.90 3.10
C LEU A 104 -11.20 -0.75 2.73
N ILE A 105 -12.52 -0.97 2.81
CA ILE A 105 -13.54 0.04 2.52
C ILE A 105 -13.46 1.18 3.55
N GLU A 106 -13.23 0.87 4.82
CA GLU A 106 -13.05 1.89 5.87
C GLU A 106 -11.81 2.75 5.62
N SER A 107 -10.68 2.12 5.26
CA SER A 107 -9.44 2.85 4.95
C SER A 107 -9.60 3.76 3.74
N TYR A 108 -10.31 3.30 2.71
CA TYR A 108 -10.66 4.08 1.53
C TYR A 108 -11.55 5.26 1.89
N ALA A 109 -12.63 5.02 2.65
CA ALA A 109 -13.58 6.06 3.05
C ALA A 109 -12.90 7.15 3.87
N GLN A 110 -12.02 6.78 4.81
CA GLN A 110 -11.25 7.71 5.62
C GLN A 110 -10.26 8.54 4.78
N ALA A 111 -9.55 7.91 3.85
CA ALA A 111 -8.62 8.60 2.94
C ALA A 111 -9.37 9.59 2.04
N PHE A 112 -10.52 9.19 1.51
CA PHE A 112 -11.35 10.04 0.65
C PHE A 112 -11.92 11.24 1.40
N ALA A 113 -12.44 11.04 2.62
CA ALA A 113 -12.92 12.14 3.46
C ALA A 113 -11.81 13.17 3.75
N ARG A 114 -10.60 12.69 4.08
CA ARG A 114 -9.43 13.55 4.29
C ARG A 114 -9.03 14.29 3.01
N TYR A 115 -9.08 13.62 1.86
CA TYR A 115 -8.80 14.24 0.57
C TYR A 115 -9.77 15.40 0.28
N VAL A 116 -11.07 15.18 0.41
CA VAL A 116 -12.10 16.23 0.24
C VAL A 116 -11.86 17.40 1.20
N HIS A 117 -11.49 17.12 2.45
CA HIS A 117 -11.15 18.16 3.41
C HIS A 117 -9.92 18.97 2.99
N CYS A 118 -8.88 18.32 2.48
CA CYS A 118 -7.70 19.00 1.95
C CYS A 118 -8.04 19.89 0.75
N GLU A 119 -8.86 19.41 -0.20
CA GLU A 119 -9.30 20.20 -1.35
C GLU A 119 -10.11 21.44 -0.93
N GLN A 120 -11.01 21.28 0.05
CA GLN A 120 -11.76 22.40 0.61
C GLN A 120 -10.84 23.38 1.36
N ALA A 121 -9.83 22.87 2.07
CA ALA A 121 -8.87 23.69 2.80
C ALA A 121 -7.98 24.49 1.84
N ILE A 122 -7.49 23.87 0.76
CA ILE A 122 -6.71 24.53 -0.30
C ILE A 122 -7.55 25.64 -0.93
N SER A 123 -8.82 25.36 -1.22
CA SER A 123 -9.74 26.34 -1.81
C SER A 123 -10.04 27.52 -0.88
N LYS A 124 -10.16 27.29 0.43
CA LYS A 124 -10.50 28.33 1.43
C LYS A 124 -9.29 29.14 1.89
N PHE A 125 -8.17 28.47 2.16
CA PHE A 125 -6.99 29.06 2.79
C PHE A 125 -5.85 29.33 1.80
N GLY A 126 -5.97 28.87 0.55
CA GLY A 126 -4.90 28.93 -0.43
C GLY A 126 -3.76 27.98 -0.10
N LEU A 127 -2.56 28.26 -0.62
CA LEU A 127 -1.36 27.45 -0.37
C LEU A 127 -1.03 27.48 1.15
N LEU A 128 -1.16 26.31 1.81
CA LEU A 128 -0.92 26.07 3.24
C LEU A 128 0.54 26.31 3.71
N GLY A 129 1.38 26.95 2.89
CA GLY A 129 2.79 27.21 3.16
C GLY A 129 3.09 28.57 3.83
N LYS A 130 2.09 29.42 4.08
CA LYS A 130 2.33 30.70 4.79
C LYS A 130 2.28 30.46 6.30
N PRO A 131 3.39 30.71 7.04
CA PRO A 131 3.35 30.65 8.51
C PRO A 131 2.34 31.68 9.03
N PRO A 132 1.64 31.39 10.14
CA PRO A 132 0.72 32.34 10.73
C PRO A 132 1.47 33.64 11.07
N PRO A 133 0.79 34.80 10.97
CA PRO A 133 1.41 36.06 11.38
C PRO A 133 1.89 35.93 12.83
N PRO A 134 3.08 36.46 13.17
CA PRO A 134 3.62 36.37 14.51
C PRO A 134 2.58 36.91 15.49
N VAL A 135 2.17 36.07 16.44
CA VAL A 135 1.34 36.50 17.56
C VAL A 135 2.08 37.61 18.29
N PRO A 136 1.48 38.81 18.46
CA PRO A 136 2.11 39.87 19.25
C PRO A 136 2.38 39.32 20.65
N PRO A 137 3.50 39.71 21.28
CA PRO A 137 3.84 39.21 22.61
C PRO A 137 2.66 39.48 23.53
N SER A 138 1.98 38.41 23.96
CA SER A 138 0.93 38.50 24.96
C SER A 138 1.55 39.18 26.18
N ARG A 139 0.92 40.25 26.67
CA ARG A 139 1.35 40.95 27.89
C ARG A 139 1.69 39.89 28.95
N PRO A 140 2.81 40.02 29.68
CA PRO A 140 3.12 39.10 30.75
C PRO A 140 1.90 39.06 31.68
N ARG A 141 1.31 37.87 31.85
CA ARG A 141 0.28 37.67 32.88
C ARG A 141 0.92 38.13 34.19
N SER A 142 0.42 39.24 34.74
CA SER A 142 0.76 39.68 36.08
C SER A 142 0.34 38.57 37.04
N SER A 143 1.29 37.71 37.38
CA SER A 143 1.10 36.73 38.45
C SER A 143 1.05 37.55 39.73
N PRO A 144 -0.01 37.47 40.56
CA PRO A 144 0.00 38.12 41.86
C PRO A 144 0.81 37.23 42.80
N CYS A 145 2.13 37.20 42.60
CA CYS A 145 3.02 36.52 43.54
C CYS A 145 3.30 37.47 44.70
N ARG A 146 2.41 37.34 45.68
CA ARG A 146 2.44 37.81 47.07
C ARG A 146 3.86 38.10 47.58
N SER A 147 4.05 39.31 48.07
CA SER A 147 5.18 39.71 48.91
C SER A 147 5.35 38.72 50.08
N ARG A 148 6.36 37.85 49.99
CA ARG A 148 6.92 37.17 51.16
C ARG A 148 8.19 37.89 51.54
N LEU A 149 8.13 38.47 52.73
CA LEU A 149 9.18 39.12 53.48
C LEU A 149 10.50 38.32 53.38
N VAL A 150 11.56 38.99 52.91
CA VAL A 150 12.91 38.46 52.85
C VAL A 150 13.43 38.28 54.29
N SER A 151 13.47 37.05 54.78
CA SER A 151 14.34 36.69 55.91
C SER A 151 15.66 36.21 55.33
N ARG A 152 16.69 37.07 55.42
CA ARG A 152 18.07 36.73 55.08
C ARG A 152 18.54 35.62 56.00
N ARG A 153 18.74 34.41 55.47
CA ARG A 153 19.65 33.43 56.06
C ARG A 153 20.76 33.16 55.05
N THR A 154 21.96 33.61 55.42
CA THR A 154 23.22 33.27 54.78
C THR A 154 23.48 31.79 54.98
N CYS A 155 23.44 31.01 53.90
CA CYS A 155 23.99 29.66 53.88
C CYS A 155 25.16 29.63 52.89
N THR A 156 26.33 29.44 53.46
CA THR A 156 27.64 29.20 52.86
C THR A 156 27.70 27.87 52.11
N GLY A 157 28.40 27.84 50.97
CA GLY A 157 28.86 26.61 50.28
C GLY A 157 27.73 25.88 49.52
N THR A 158 27.91 25.28 48.36
CA THR A 158 29.12 24.76 47.73
C THR A 158 28.82 24.61 46.23
N ARG A 159 29.79 24.94 45.40
CA ARG A 159 29.78 24.76 43.94
C ARG A 159 29.73 23.25 43.63
N PHE A 160 28.73 22.78 42.89
CA PHE A 160 28.78 21.43 42.30
C PHE A 160 28.60 21.52 40.79
N THR A 161 29.69 21.23 40.08
CA THR A 161 29.76 21.14 38.63
C THR A 161 29.38 19.74 38.17
N ARG A 162 28.61 19.71 37.07
CA ARG A 162 28.69 18.80 35.91
C ARG A 162 28.25 17.33 36.02
N SER A 163 27.59 16.96 34.92
CA SER A 163 27.78 15.77 34.08
C SER A 163 27.10 14.45 34.44
N SER A 164 26.16 14.11 33.53
CA SER A 164 26.14 12.89 32.71
C SER A 164 25.74 11.54 33.33
N GLY A 165 24.73 10.95 32.70
CA GLY A 165 24.83 9.59 32.16
C GLY A 165 24.49 8.46 33.12
N LEU A 166 23.27 7.92 32.99
CA LEU A 166 22.88 6.62 33.57
C LEU A 166 23.75 5.49 32.98
N PRO A 167 24.29 4.57 33.80
CA PRO A 167 25.03 3.40 33.30
C PRO A 167 24.08 2.28 32.84
N ARG A 168 24.39 1.67 31.69
CA ARG A 168 23.73 0.45 31.17
C ARG A 168 24.33 -0.82 31.82
N PRO A 169 23.55 -1.89 32.05
CA PRO A 169 24.05 -3.11 32.69
C PRO A 169 24.83 -4.04 31.74
N ALA A 170 25.83 -4.72 32.30
CA ALA A 170 26.76 -5.62 31.63
C ALA A 170 26.17 -7.02 31.34
N THR A 171 26.49 -7.56 30.16
CA THR A 171 26.15 -8.90 29.69
C THR A 171 27.24 -9.91 30.06
N THR A 172 26.87 -11.00 30.74
CA THR A 172 27.74 -12.15 31.07
C THR A 172 27.97 -13.08 29.87
N PRO A 173 29.21 -13.57 29.62
CA PRO A 173 29.48 -14.48 28.51
C PRO A 173 29.21 -15.96 28.87
N ARG A 174 28.49 -16.66 27.99
CA ARG A 174 28.26 -18.13 28.04
C ARG A 174 29.52 -18.90 27.65
N ARG A 175 29.99 -19.81 28.51
CA ARG A 175 31.01 -20.83 28.20
C ARG A 175 30.45 -21.88 27.23
N ARG A 176 31.19 -22.18 26.16
CA ARG A 176 30.93 -23.31 25.25
C ARG A 176 31.53 -24.60 25.82
N PRO A 177 30.86 -25.78 25.70
CA PRO A 177 31.48 -27.06 26.00
C PRO A 177 32.38 -27.55 24.84
N ARG A 178 33.51 -28.16 25.19
CA ARG A 178 34.43 -28.85 24.26
C ARG A 178 33.85 -30.22 23.88
N ILE A 179 33.94 -30.54 22.59
CA ILE A 179 33.65 -31.85 22.01
C ILE A 179 34.93 -32.68 22.06
N SER A 180 34.80 -33.95 22.44
CA SER A 180 35.73 -35.06 22.19
C SER A 180 34.93 -36.21 21.61
#